data_AF-A0A7L2QNU8-F1
#
_entry.id   AF-A0A7L2QNU8-F1
#
_cell.length_a   1.000
_cell.length_b   1.000
_cell.length_c   1.000
_cell.angle_alpha   90.00
_cell.angle_beta   90.00
_cell.angle_gamma   90.00
#
_symmetry.space_group_name_H-M   'P 1'
#
loop_
_entity.id
_entity.type
_entity.pdbx_description
1 polymer ?
#
loop_
_entity_poly.entity_id
_entity_poly.type
_entity_poly.pdbx_seq_one_letter_code
_entity_poly.pdbx_strand_id
1 'polypeptide(L)'
;QKTYLDSVCLQYPLYRLLNSHCFRLLKNGMGLIIFFLCAYVPKTEAGHCKWAEVLKDLERIKTSKDIDVSLYTANADEDVKCQELVMRCFFLETEVILHECSIKNCSKTQDVWNILKNGNESFKKNKLTSKKSGKCKECEEYEEKNFTEFVQNFVKVIQRDCK
;
A
#
# COMPACT_ATOMS: atom_id res chain seq x y z
N GLN A 1 -29.87 -46.14 8.10
CA GLN A 1 -30.75 -45.00 7.77
C GLN A 1 -30.08 -43.74 8.32
N LYS A 2 -29.45 -42.92 7.47
CA LYS A 2 -28.71 -41.69 7.88
C LYS A 2 -29.66 -40.50 7.80
N THR A 3 -29.91 -39.84 8.92
CA THR A 3 -30.66 -38.58 8.98
C THR A 3 -29.74 -37.43 8.58
N TYR A 4 -30.01 -36.82 7.44
CA TYR A 4 -29.37 -35.59 6.97
C TYR A 4 -29.92 -34.44 7.83
N LEU A 5 -29.07 -33.84 8.67
CA LEU A 5 -29.41 -32.61 9.40
C LEU A 5 -29.00 -31.44 8.51
N ASP A 6 -29.99 -30.83 7.84
CA ASP A 6 -29.80 -29.62 7.05
C ASP A 6 -29.34 -28.48 7.95
N SER A 7 -28.21 -27.86 7.59
CA SER A 7 -27.73 -26.63 8.19
C SER A 7 -28.68 -25.48 7.82
N VAL A 8 -29.67 -25.20 8.67
CA VAL A 8 -30.54 -24.04 8.49
C VAL A 8 -29.68 -22.78 8.56
N CYS A 9 -29.66 -22.05 7.44
CA CYS A 9 -28.86 -20.84 7.27
C CYS A 9 -29.37 -19.73 8.21
N LEU A 10 -28.68 -19.53 9.34
CA LEU A 10 -28.98 -18.53 10.38
C LEU A 10 -28.86 -17.07 9.89
N GLN A 11 -28.31 -16.84 8.69
CA GLN A 11 -28.06 -15.49 8.15
C GLN A 11 -29.34 -14.69 7.91
N TYR A 12 -30.43 -15.31 7.44
CA TYR A 12 -31.68 -14.61 7.11
C TYR A 12 -32.44 -14.07 8.34
N PRO A 13 -32.66 -14.86 9.43
CA PRO A 13 -33.28 -14.33 10.65
C PRO A 13 -32.39 -13.29 11.37
N LEU A 14 -31.06 -13.47 11.38
CA LEU A 14 -30.12 -12.47 11.92
C LEU A 14 -30.18 -11.14 11.16
N TYR A 15 -30.28 -11.17 9.83
CA TYR A 15 -30.46 -9.98 9.00
C TYR A 15 -31.76 -9.24 9.32
N ARG A 16 -32.89 -9.95 9.48
CA ARG A 16 -34.17 -9.33 9.88
C ARG A 16 -34.11 -8.70 11.27
N LEU A 17 -33.43 -9.33 12.22
CA LEU A 17 -33.23 -8.80 13.57
C LEU A 17 -32.39 -7.51 13.53
N LEU A 18 -31.23 -7.54 12.87
CA LEU A 18 -30.39 -6.34 12.70
C LEU A 18 -31.17 -5.19 12.05
N ASN A 19 -31.92 -5.48 10.99
CA ASN A 19 -32.66 -4.46 10.25
C ASN A 19 -33.82 -3.87 11.08
N SER A 20 -34.49 -4.68 11.91
CA SER A 20 -35.54 -4.21 12.83
C SER A 20 -34.98 -3.29 13.92
N HIS A 21 -33.82 -3.63 14.50
CA HIS A 21 -33.18 -2.80 15.52
C HIS A 21 -32.64 -1.49 14.93
N CYS A 22 -32.06 -1.53 13.72
CA CYS A 22 -31.60 -0.34 13.02
C CYS A 22 -32.76 0.61 12.69
N PHE A 23 -33.89 0.07 12.22
CA PHE A 23 -35.08 0.87 11.91
C PHE A 23 -35.75 1.48 13.16
N ARG A 24 -35.64 0.82 14.32
CA ARG A 24 -36.09 1.37 15.62
C ARG A 24 -35.21 2.52 16.09
N LEU A 25 -33.88 2.44 15.88
CA LEU A 25 -32.97 3.54 16.17
C LEU A 25 -33.30 4.78 15.34
N LEU A 26 -33.65 4.61 14.06
CA LEU A 26 -34.06 5.69 13.16
C LEU A 26 -35.42 6.33 13.49
N LYS A 27 -36.23 5.74 14.39
CA LYS A 27 -37.53 6.30 14.80
C LYS A 27 -37.46 7.24 16.00
N ASN A 28 -36.37 7.21 16.77
CA ASN A 28 -36.20 8.10 17.92
C ASN A 28 -35.31 9.29 17.54
N GLY A 29 -35.69 10.50 17.96
CA GLY A 29 -34.94 11.73 17.65
C GLY A 29 -33.45 11.65 18.02
N MET A 30 -33.12 11.01 19.14
CA MET A 30 -31.72 10.74 19.53
C MET A 30 -31.01 9.75 18.61
N GLY A 31 -31.71 8.72 18.10
CA GLY A 31 -31.09 7.72 17.22
C GLY A 31 -30.87 8.22 15.80
N LEU A 32 -31.70 9.16 15.31
CA LEU A 32 -31.42 9.92 14.09
C LEU A 32 -30.18 10.79 14.26
N ILE A 33 -30.03 11.49 15.39
CA ILE A 33 -28.83 12.29 15.69
C ILE A 33 -27.59 11.41 15.70
N ILE A 34 -27.62 10.23 16.34
CA ILE A 34 -26.50 9.28 16.33
C ILE A 34 -26.21 8.78 14.91
N PHE A 35 -27.23 8.44 14.11
CA PHE A 35 -27.05 8.00 12.73
C PHE A 35 -26.42 9.09 11.86
N PHE A 36 -26.88 10.34 11.98
CA PHE A 36 -26.27 11.47 11.32
C PHE A 36 -24.85 11.70 11.82
N LEU A 37 -24.59 11.68 13.12
CA LEU A 37 -23.23 11.79 13.66
C LEU A 37 -22.31 10.67 13.13
N CYS A 38 -22.79 9.44 12.96
CA CYS A 38 -22.05 8.32 12.36
C CYS A 38 -21.80 8.50 10.85
N ALA A 39 -22.78 8.99 10.10
CA ALA A 39 -22.65 9.25 8.66
C ALA A 39 -21.81 10.51 8.36
N TYR A 40 -21.84 11.47 9.28
CA TYR A 40 -21.08 12.71 9.25
C TYR A 40 -19.83 12.64 10.13
N VAL A 41 -19.41 11.47 10.63
CA VAL A 41 -18.03 11.32 11.11
C VAL A 41 -17.19 11.66 9.88
N PRO A 42 -16.50 12.81 9.85
CA PRO A 42 -15.54 13.07 8.80
C PRO A 42 -14.66 11.85 8.81
N LYS A 43 -14.41 11.19 7.68
CA LYS A 43 -13.38 10.15 7.62
C LYS A 43 -12.15 10.79 8.25
N THR A 44 -11.86 10.46 9.50
CA THR A 44 -10.78 11.08 10.23
C THR A 44 -9.57 10.59 9.48
N GLU A 45 -8.90 11.49 8.76
CA GLU A 45 -7.58 11.24 8.17
C GLU A 45 -6.63 10.98 9.34
N ALA A 46 -6.74 9.83 9.96
CA ALA A 46 -5.78 9.34 10.92
C ALA A 46 -4.52 9.03 10.13
N GLY A 47 -3.64 10.02 9.98
CA GLY A 47 -2.25 9.89 9.51
C GLY A 47 -2.03 8.80 8.45
N HIS A 48 -2.81 8.78 7.38
CA HIS A 48 -2.68 7.73 6.38
C HIS A 48 -1.33 7.91 5.67
N CYS A 49 -0.42 6.97 5.93
CA CYS A 49 0.85 6.84 5.22
C CYS A 49 0.65 7.11 3.73
N LYS A 50 1.31 8.14 3.20
CA LYS A 50 1.16 8.55 1.79
C LYS A 50 1.58 7.46 0.79
N TRP A 51 2.26 6.43 1.27
CA TRP A 51 2.74 5.27 0.51
C TRP A 51 1.96 3.98 0.80
N ALA A 52 0.78 4.06 1.44
CA ALA A 52 0.03 2.87 1.86
C ALA A 52 -0.29 1.90 0.71
N GLU A 53 -0.72 2.42 -0.45
CA GLU A 53 -1.00 1.57 -1.61
C GLU A 53 0.30 0.98 -2.21
N VAL A 54 1.40 1.73 -2.17
CA VAL A 54 2.72 1.23 -2.61
C VAL A 54 3.19 0.07 -1.72
N LEU A 55 3.06 0.18 -0.39
CA LEU A 55 3.37 -0.91 0.54
C LEU A 55 2.57 -2.17 0.24
N LYS A 56 1.27 -2.02 -0.04
CA LYS A 56 0.38 -3.12 -0.35
C LYS A 56 0.81 -3.86 -1.62
N ASP A 57 1.23 -3.12 -2.65
CA ASP A 57 1.72 -3.73 -3.89
C ASP A 57 3.13 -4.35 -3.72
N LEU A 58 4.01 -3.74 -2.92
CA LEU A 58 5.32 -4.32 -2.57
C LEU A 58 5.18 -5.68 -1.88
N GLU A 59 4.25 -5.82 -0.93
CA GLU A 59 3.99 -7.12 -0.28
C GLU A 59 3.46 -8.18 -1.25
N ARG A 60 2.74 -7.78 -2.32
CA ARG A 60 2.25 -8.72 -3.34
C ARG A 60 3.35 -9.28 -4.24
N ILE A 61 4.41 -8.50 -4.46
CA ILE A 61 5.52 -8.89 -5.35
C ILE A 61 6.70 -9.50 -4.59
N LYS A 62 6.78 -9.33 -3.27
CA LYS A 62 7.90 -9.78 -2.42
C LYS A 62 8.33 -11.24 -2.63
N THR A 63 7.41 -12.12 -3.01
CA THR A 63 7.67 -13.55 -3.21
C THR A 63 7.83 -13.95 -4.68
N SER A 64 7.95 -12.99 -5.60
CA SER A 64 8.19 -13.29 -7.02
C SER A 64 9.52 -14.02 -7.20
N LYS A 65 9.51 -15.10 -7.98
CA LYS A 65 10.71 -15.90 -8.30
C LYS A 65 11.20 -15.71 -9.73
N ASP A 66 10.37 -15.10 -10.55
CA ASP A 66 10.56 -14.81 -11.97
C ASP A 66 11.12 -13.39 -12.22
N ILE A 67 11.36 -12.63 -11.14
CA ILE A 67 12.04 -11.34 -11.16
C ILE A 67 13.48 -11.56 -10.68
N ASP A 68 14.40 -11.67 -11.63
CA ASP A 68 15.84 -11.88 -11.37
C ASP A 68 16.63 -10.69 -11.92
N VAL A 69 16.77 -9.67 -11.07
CA VAL A 69 17.47 -8.41 -11.35
C VAL A 69 18.31 -7.99 -10.15
N SER A 70 19.38 -7.27 -10.45
CA SER A 70 20.26 -6.59 -9.49
C SER A 70 19.92 -5.10 -9.54
N LEU A 71 19.64 -4.48 -8.39
CA LEU A 71 19.05 -3.13 -8.30
C LEU A 71 19.77 -2.29 -7.26
N TYR A 72 20.03 -1.02 -7.58
CA TYR A 72 20.64 -0.09 -6.63
C TYR A 72 19.75 0.11 -5.40
N THR A 73 20.23 -0.33 -4.24
CA THR A 73 19.39 -0.43 -3.04
C THR A 73 19.94 0.44 -1.92
N ALA A 74 19.28 1.58 -1.70
CA ALA A 74 19.61 2.46 -0.58
C ALA A 74 19.35 1.79 0.78
N ASN A 75 20.16 2.15 1.78
CA ASN A 75 19.97 1.64 3.13
C ASN A 75 18.82 2.38 3.84
N ALA A 76 18.12 1.68 4.73
CA ALA A 76 16.97 2.24 5.43
C ALA A 76 17.34 3.31 6.48
N ASP A 77 18.62 3.43 6.84
CA ASP A 77 19.18 4.34 7.82
C ASP A 77 19.81 5.61 7.20
N GLU A 78 19.66 5.83 5.90
CA GLU A 78 20.09 7.06 5.23
C GLU A 78 19.54 8.33 5.92
N ASP A 79 20.24 9.47 5.78
CA ASP A 79 19.85 10.73 6.42
C ASP A 79 18.43 11.13 5.97
N VAL A 80 17.59 11.57 6.92
CA VAL A 80 16.21 12.03 6.66
C VAL A 80 16.18 13.14 5.60
N LYS A 81 17.23 13.96 5.50
CA LYS A 81 17.38 14.99 4.46
C LYS A 81 17.48 14.42 3.06
N CYS A 82 17.90 13.15 2.92
CA CYS A 82 18.03 12.44 1.66
C CYS A 82 16.82 11.54 1.36
N GLN A 83 15.83 11.45 2.26
CA GLN A 83 14.68 10.54 2.15
C GLN A 83 13.92 10.67 0.81
N GLU A 84 13.71 11.90 0.30
CA GLU A 84 13.03 12.08 -0.99
C GLU A 84 13.86 11.51 -2.16
N LEU A 85 15.18 11.72 -2.16
CA LEU A 85 16.07 11.17 -3.19
C LEU A 85 16.14 9.65 -3.09
N VAL A 86 16.23 9.10 -1.88
CA VAL A 86 16.17 7.67 -1.62
C VAL A 86 14.89 7.07 -2.19
N MET A 87 13.73 7.66 -1.89
CA MET A 87 12.45 7.20 -2.44
C MET A 87 12.45 7.24 -3.97
N ARG A 88 12.99 8.29 -4.59
CA ARG A 88 13.09 8.39 -6.05
C ARG A 88 13.97 7.30 -6.64
N CYS A 89 15.11 6.97 -6.02
CA CYS A 89 15.94 5.85 -6.47
C CYS A 89 15.16 4.54 -6.48
N PHE A 90 14.41 4.21 -5.40
CA PHE A 90 13.57 3.02 -5.39
C PHE A 90 12.54 2.99 -6.54
N PHE A 91 11.93 4.13 -6.88
CA PHE A 91 11.01 4.16 -8.02
C PHE A 91 11.71 4.02 -9.38
N LEU A 92 12.89 4.63 -9.57
CA LEU A 92 13.69 4.45 -10.78
C LEU A 92 14.11 2.99 -10.97
N GLU A 93 14.59 2.34 -9.92
CA GLU A 93 14.92 0.92 -9.95
C GLU A 93 13.67 0.04 -10.17
N THR A 94 12.49 0.48 -9.72
CA THR A 94 11.24 -0.22 -10.03
C THR A 94 10.87 -0.12 -11.51
N GLU A 95 11.28 0.93 -12.23
CA GLU A 95 11.13 1.01 -13.69
C GLU A 95 12.00 -0.04 -14.40
N VAL A 96 13.19 -0.33 -13.87
CA VAL A 96 14.05 -1.42 -14.36
C VAL A 96 13.35 -2.78 -14.21
N ILE A 97 12.72 -3.03 -13.05
CA ILE A 97 11.90 -4.24 -12.84
C ILE A 97 10.78 -4.33 -13.87
N LEU A 98 10.05 -3.24 -14.11
CA LEU A 98 8.94 -3.22 -15.07
C LEU A 98 9.44 -3.52 -16.49
N HIS A 99 10.55 -2.90 -16.90
CA HIS A 99 11.17 -3.14 -18.20
C HIS A 99 11.56 -4.62 -18.35
N GLU A 100 12.25 -5.18 -17.37
CA GLU A 100 12.64 -6.59 -17.39
C GLU A 100 11.42 -7.51 -17.49
N CYS A 101 10.37 -7.21 -16.71
CA CYS A 101 9.16 -8.00 -16.72
C CYS A 101 8.35 -7.91 -18.01
N SER A 102 8.46 -6.80 -18.75
CA SER A 102 7.88 -6.69 -20.09
C SER A 102 8.56 -7.59 -21.11
N ILE A 103 9.84 -7.90 -20.93
CA ILE A 103 10.62 -8.78 -21.81
C ILE A 103 10.43 -10.24 -21.40
N LYS A 104 10.58 -10.53 -20.11
CA LYS A 104 10.53 -11.90 -19.56
C LYS A 104 9.12 -12.41 -19.27
N ASN A 105 8.10 -11.57 -19.40
CA ASN A 105 6.71 -11.87 -19.05
C ASN A 105 6.56 -12.38 -17.60
N CYS A 106 7.00 -11.58 -16.63
CA CYS A 106 6.80 -11.91 -15.21
C CYS A 106 5.31 -12.05 -14.88
N SER A 107 5.01 -12.92 -13.92
CA SER A 107 3.68 -13.14 -13.33
C SER A 107 3.14 -11.93 -12.57
N LYS A 108 4.01 -11.03 -12.10
CA LYS A 108 3.68 -9.87 -11.27
C LYS A 108 3.82 -8.51 -11.96
N THR A 109 3.92 -8.49 -13.29
CA THR A 109 4.09 -7.25 -14.08
C THR A 109 3.05 -6.17 -13.75
N GLN A 110 1.78 -6.55 -13.57
CA GLN A 110 0.72 -5.59 -13.24
C GLN A 110 0.89 -5.01 -11.83
N ASP A 111 1.33 -5.80 -10.85
CA ASP A 111 1.59 -5.33 -9.49
C ASP A 111 2.79 -4.37 -9.47
N VAL A 112 3.84 -4.64 -10.25
CA VAL A 112 4.99 -3.72 -10.42
C VAL A 112 4.54 -2.40 -11.06
N TRP A 113 3.69 -2.45 -12.08
CA TRP A 113 3.14 -1.24 -12.68
C TRP A 113 2.27 -0.45 -11.69
N ASN A 114 1.49 -1.12 -10.85
CA ASN A 114 0.69 -0.48 -9.81
C ASN A 114 1.56 0.27 -8.80
N ILE A 115 2.73 -0.27 -8.43
CA ILE A 115 3.70 0.43 -7.56
C ILE A 115 4.09 1.77 -8.17
N LEU A 116 4.51 1.80 -9.43
CA LEU A 116 4.92 3.02 -10.13
C LEU A 116 3.76 4.02 -10.23
N LYS A 117 2.57 3.55 -10.58
CA LYS A 117 1.38 4.38 -10.68
C LYS A 117 1.03 5.02 -9.33
N ASN A 118 0.89 4.22 -8.29
CA ASN A 118 0.53 4.66 -6.94
C ASN A 118 1.62 5.58 -6.37
N GLY A 119 2.88 5.29 -6.65
CA GLY A 119 4.02 6.13 -6.31
C GLY A 119 3.94 7.52 -6.93
N ASN A 120 3.71 7.60 -8.24
CA ASN A 120 3.59 8.87 -8.97
C ASN A 120 2.39 9.69 -8.49
N GLU A 121 1.25 9.04 -8.21
CA GLU A 121 0.09 9.69 -7.60
C GLU A 121 0.46 10.29 -6.23
N SER A 122 1.23 9.57 -5.42
CA SER A 122 1.71 10.05 -4.11
C SER A 122 2.69 11.23 -4.24
N PHE A 123 3.66 11.16 -5.16
CA PHE A 123 4.56 12.29 -5.43
C PHE A 123 3.78 13.56 -5.81
N LYS A 124 2.80 13.44 -6.70
CA LYS A 124 1.94 14.55 -7.15
C LYS A 124 1.11 15.12 -6.01
N LYS A 125 0.40 14.26 -5.26
CA LYS A 125 -0.49 14.68 -4.16
C LYS A 125 0.28 15.43 -3.06
N ASN A 126 1.49 14.99 -2.76
CA ASN A 126 2.30 15.52 -1.66
C ASN A 126 3.27 16.63 -2.08
N LYS A 127 3.24 17.07 -3.36
CA LYS A 127 4.12 18.14 -3.90
C LYS A 127 5.60 17.90 -3.62
N LEU A 128 6.04 16.64 -3.67
CA LEU A 128 7.44 16.27 -3.46
C LEU A 128 8.26 16.71 -4.68
N THR A 129 9.25 17.58 -4.48
CA THR A 129 10.03 18.22 -5.55
C THR A 129 11.50 17.89 -5.37
N SER A 130 12.16 17.51 -6.48
CA SER A 130 13.56 17.09 -6.49
C SER A 130 14.50 18.24 -6.14
N LYS A 131 14.71 18.48 -4.85
CA LYS A 131 15.83 19.29 -4.38
C LYS A 131 17.06 18.38 -4.30
N LYS A 132 17.91 18.45 -5.34
CA LYS A 132 19.25 17.86 -5.26
C LYS A 132 20.01 18.56 -4.12
N SER A 133 20.38 17.79 -3.10
CA SER A 133 21.30 18.20 -2.06
C SER A 133 22.64 17.56 -2.40
N GLY A 134 23.69 18.35 -2.62
CA GLY A 134 25.02 17.83 -2.99
C GLY A 134 25.72 16.96 -1.91
N LYS A 135 25.01 16.58 -0.85
CA LYS A 135 25.48 15.70 0.23
C LYS A 135 24.82 14.31 0.23
N CYS A 136 23.80 14.09 -0.60
CA CYS A 136 23.13 12.81 -0.72
C CYS A 136 23.76 12.04 -1.89
N LYS A 137 23.89 10.71 -1.73
CA LYS A 137 24.33 9.81 -2.80
C LYS A 137 23.34 9.86 -3.96
N GLU A 138 23.86 9.81 -5.18
CA GLU A 138 23.10 9.45 -6.38
C GLU A 138 22.76 7.94 -6.34
N CYS A 139 21.82 7.49 -7.18
CA CYS A 139 21.28 6.13 -7.07
C CYS A 139 22.36 5.06 -7.34
N GLU A 140 23.20 5.30 -8.33
CA GLU A 140 24.27 4.42 -8.78
C GLU A 140 25.43 4.29 -7.77
N GLU A 141 25.45 5.11 -6.72
CA GLU A 141 26.42 4.99 -5.62
C GLU A 141 25.97 4.02 -4.52
N TYR A 142 24.73 3.52 -4.58
CA TYR A 142 24.26 2.47 -3.67
C TYR A 142 24.74 1.10 -4.12
N GLU A 143 24.81 0.16 -3.16
CA GLU A 143 25.11 -1.23 -3.46
C GLU A 143 23.95 -1.84 -4.26
N GLU A 144 24.28 -2.59 -5.32
CA GLU A 144 23.29 -3.39 -6.01
C GLU A 144 22.91 -4.62 -5.18
N LYS A 145 21.61 -4.90 -5.07
CA LYS A 145 21.08 -6.07 -4.37
C LYS A 145 20.08 -6.81 -5.22
N ASN A 146 19.87 -8.09 -4.91
CA ASN A 146 18.83 -8.86 -5.58
C ASN A 146 17.44 -8.28 -5.29
N PHE A 147 16.47 -8.65 -6.13
CA PHE A 147 15.07 -8.24 -6.01
C PHE A 147 14.47 -8.42 -4.60
N THR A 148 14.78 -9.53 -3.92
CA THR A 148 14.21 -9.79 -2.58
C THR A 148 14.70 -8.77 -1.56
N GLU A 149 16.01 -8.50 -1.54
CA GLU A 149 16.62 -7.51 -0.65
C GLU A 149 16.20 -6.09 -1.00
N PHE A 150 16.06 -5.78 -2.29
CA PHE A 150 15.53 -4.51 -2.77
C PHE A 150 14.12 -4.24 -2.20
N VAL A 151 13.18 -5.17 -2.39
CA VAL A 151 11.79 -5.01 -1.88
C VAL A 151 11.78 -4.88 -0.36
N GLN A 152 12.58 -5.67 0.36
CA GLN A 152 12.68 -5.60 1.82
C GLN A 152 13.17 -4.23 2.29
N ASN A 153 14.18 -3.65 1.64
CA ASN A 153 14.68 -2.33 2.02
C ASN A 153 13.72 -1.22 1.62
N PHE A 154 13.04 -1.33 0.47
CA PHE A 154 12.02 -0.39 0.05
C PHE A 154 10.88 -0.30 1.08
N VAL A 155 10.39 -1.45 1.55
CA VAL A 155 9.38 -1.54 2.61
C VAL A 155 9.86 -0.85 3.90
N LYS A 156 11.11 -1.10 4.33
CA LYS A 156 11.67 -0.47 5.54
C LYS A 156 11.75 1.05 5.42
N VAL A 157 12.18 1.56 4.26
CA VAL A 157 12.28 3.00 3.99
C VAL A 157 10.90 3.66 4.06
N ILE A 158 9.89 3.06 3.41
CA ILE A 158 8.52 3.58 3.47
C ILE A 158 7.99 3.54 4.91
N GLN A 159 8.17 2.42 5.63
CA GLN A 159 7.71 2.30 7.01
C GLN A 159 8.35 3.35 7.93
N ARG A 160 9.59 3.75 7.68
CA ARG A 160 10.26 4.84 8.40
C ARG A 160 9.66 6.22 8.07
N ASP A 161 9.35 6.48 6.79
CA ASP A 161 8.72 7.74 6.34
C ASP A 161 7.28 7.92 6.87
N CYS A 162 6.63 6.81 7.20
CA CYS A 162 5.24 6.78 7.67
C CYS A 162 5.08 6.67 9.19
N LYS A 163 6.15 6.81 9.96
CA LYS A 163 6.12 6.98 11.43
C LYS A 163 6.08 8.45 11.80
#